data_AF-A0A6A9TA29-F1
#
_entry.id   AF-A0A6A9TA29-F1
#
_cell.length_a   1.000
_cell.length_b   1.000
_cell.length_c   1.000
_cell.angle_alpha   90.00
_cell.angle_beta   90.00
_cell.angle_gamma   90.00
#
_symmetry.space_group_name_H-M   'P 1'
#
loop_
_entity.id
_entity.type
_entity.pdbx_description
1 polymer ?
#
loop_
_entity_poly.entity_id
_entity_poly.type
_entity_poly.pdbx_seq_one_letter_code
_entity_poly.pdbx_strand_id
1 'polypeptide(L)'
;MPTFRYPCPGCRTTNSLHDADCDFEGVSWPTVEKAYTDLLTVLSAEPDGMDESTLREAVHGEWSGLHKAALDALERDQRVVADDDRLRLLTAAEFKERVSEPAREPMRTVYEHGSVPGCHDNAVFAMIAWYEMVGLSWPETRENVIEWLRESGAWDRGGFDEATPGELVDAKRHVYEQGYGWKEKGQAAKRVIERHR
;
A
#
# COMPACT_ATOMS: atom_id res chain seq x y z
N MET A 1 -12.30 -4.78 9.69
CA MET A 1 -12.17 -3.54 8.89
C MET A 1 -10.71 -3.37 8.56
N PRO A 2 -10.32 -3.17 7.29
CA PRO A 2 -8.97 -2.71 6.98
C PRO A 2 -8.76 -1.36 7.67
N THR A 3 -7.89 -1.32 8.67
CA THR A 3 -7.60 -0.11 9.44
C THR A 3 -6.61 0.75 8.65
N PHE A 4 -7.14 1.63 7.80
CA PHE A 4 -6.34 2.72 7.27
C PHE A 4 -5.87 3.58 8.46
N ARG A 5 -4.55 3.64 8.67
CA ARG A 5 -3.97 4.22 9.90
C ARG A 5 -3.81 5.74 9.86
N TYR A 6 -4.38 6.41 8.86
CA TYR A 6 -4.26 7.86 8.62
C TYR A 6 -2.82 8.37 8.82
N PRO A 7 -1.84 7.82 8.08
CA PRO A 7 -0.44 8.17 8.25
C PRO A 7 -0.18 9.60 7.75
N CYS A 8 0.82 10.30 8.29
CA CYS A 8 1.27 11.58 7.73
C CYS A 8 1.53 11.46 6.22
N PRO A 9 0.98 12.33 5.36
CA PRO A 9 1.18 12.21 3.92
C PRO A 9 2.63 12.46 3.48
N GLY A 10 3.43 13.13 4.32
CA GLY A 10 4.87 13.36 4.14
C GLY A 10 5.74 12.18 4.60
N CYS A 11 5.81 11.93 5.92
CA CYS A 11 6.72 10.92 6.49
C CYS A 11 6.07 9.58 6.89
N ARG A 12 4.76 9.41 6.65
CA ARG A 12 3.97 8.22 6.99
C ARG A 12 3.85 7.84 8.47
N THR A 13 4.37 8.64 9.41
CA THR A 13 4.15 8.42 10.85
C THR A 13 2.66 8.39 11.18
N THR A 14 2.24 7.51 12.09
CA THR A 14 0.87 7.43 12.61
C THR A 14 0.79 7.94 14.05
N ASN A 15 1.70 8.84 14.40
CA ASN A 15 1.74 9.54 15.69
C ASN A 15 2.24 10.97 15.47
N SER A 16 2.34 11.78 16.53
CA SER A 16 2.72 13.19 16.42
C SER A 16 4.23 13.44 16.27
N LEU A 17 5.06 12.39 16.23
CA LEU A 17 6.50 12.46 15.99
C LEU A 17 6.76 12.21 14.51
N HIS A 18 7.21 13.25 13.82
CA HIS A 18 7.56 13.23 12.40
C HIS A 18 9.06 13.08 12.19
N ASP A 19 9.45 12.66 10.99
CA ASP A 19 10.85 12.71 10.55
C ASP A 19 11.32 14.16 10.40
N ALA A 20 12.62 14.39 10.59
CA ALA A 20 13.24 15.73 10.64
C ALA A 20 13.13 16.55 9.33
N ASP A 21 12.76 15.92 8.22
CA ASP A 21 12.58 16.56 6.90
C ASP A 21 11.12 16.49 6.42
N CYS A 22 10.16 16.25 7.32
CA CYS A 22 8.75 16.19 6.96
C CYS A 22 8.16 17.59 6.77
N ASP A 23 7.52 17.84 5.62
CA ASP A 23 6.79 19.09 5.35
C ASP A 23 5.68 19.41 6.37
N PHE A 24 5.26 18.40 7.16
CA PHE A 24 4.23 18.50 8.19
C PHE A 24 4.81 18.35 9.60
N GLU A 25 6.11 18.58 9.79
CA GLU A 25 6.71 18.64 11.13
C GLU A 25 5.92 19.60 12.04
N GLY A 26 5.67 19.18 13.27
CA GLY A 26 4.88 19.94 14.25
C GLY A 26 3.36 19.82 14.09
N VAL A 27 2.85 19.22 13.01
CA VAL A 27 1.42 18.92 12.86
C VAL A 27 1.05 17.72 13.73
N SER A 28 0.06 17.88 14.60
CA SER A 28 -0.40 16.78 15.46
C SER A 28 -1.09 15.68 14.65
N TRP A 29 -0.95 14.42 15.07
CA TRP A 29 -1.62 13.29 14.40
C TRP A 29 -3.15 13.46 14.27
N PRO A 30 -3.89 13.96 15.29
CA PRO A 30 -5.32 14.23 15.12
C PRO A 30 -5.65 15.24 14.01
N THR A 31 -4.74 16.18 13.72
CA THR A 31 -4.92 17.12 12.59
C THR A 31 -4.73 16.43 11.24
N VAL A 32 -3.79 15.49 11.16
CA VAL A 32 -3.59 14.63 9.98
C VAL A 32 -4.81 13.73 9.77
N GLU A 33 -5.24 13.03 10.82
CA GLU A 33 -6.42 12.17 10.80
C GLU A 33 -7.68 12.94 10.36
N LYS A 34 -7.86 14.16 10.88
CA LYS A 34 -8.96 15.04 10.46
C LYS A 34 -8.91 15.33 8.97
N ALA A 35 -7.75 15.66 8.39
CA ALA A 35 -7.65 15.97 6.97
C ALA A 35 -8.05 14.77 6.08
N TYR A 36 -7.67 13.55 6.45
CA TYR A 36 -8.16 12.35 5.75
C TYR A 36 -9.67 12.15 5.94
N THR A 37 -10.16 12.32 7.17
CA THR A 37 -11.58 12.11 7.50
C THR A 37 -12.48 13.11 6.78
N ASP A 38 -12.07 14.37 6.67
CA ASP A 38 -12.79 15.41 5.95
C ASP A 38 -12.96 15.03 4.47
N LEU A 39 -11.90 14.51 3.82
CA LEU A 39 -11.95 14.04 2.43
C LEU A 39 -12.84 12.80 2.28
N LEU A 40 -12.62 11.78 3.11
CA LEU A 40 -13.31 10.49 3.03
C LEU A 40 -14.80 10.65 3.33
N THR A 41 -15.17 11.54 4.24
CA THR A 41 -16.59 11.81 4.56
C THR A 41 -17.32 12.31 3.32
N VAL A 42 -16.76 13.31 2.64
CA VAL A 42 -17.35 13.89 1.42
C VAL A 42 -17.39 12.86 0.30
N LEU A 43 -16.27 12.19 0.01
CA LEU A 43 -16.19 11.22 -1.10
C LEU A 43 -17.05 9.98 -0.86
N SER A 44 -17.25 9.56 0.40
CA SER A 44 -18.11 8.42 0.72
C SER A 44 -19.61 8.72 0.54
N ALA A 45 -20.00 10.00 0.57
CA ALA A 45 -21.37 10.43 0.33
C ALA A 45 -21.71 10.54 -1.17
N GLU A 46 -20.70 10.61 -2.04
CA GLU A 46 -20.84 10.85 -3.48
C GLU A 46 -20.20 9.69 -4.27
N PRO A 47 -20.89 8.55 -4.41
CA PRO A 47 -20.32 7.32 -4.97
C PRO A 47 -19.95 7.43 -6.46
N ASP A 48 -20.57 8.34 -7.21
CA ASP A 48 -20.24 8.63 -8.61
C ASP A 48 -19.03 9.59 -8.76
N GLY A 49 -18.38 9.92 -7.65
CA GLY A 49 -17.24 10.83 -7.57
C GLY A 49 -17.60 12.29 -7.80
N MET A 50 -16.60 13.16 -7.72
CA MET A 50 -16.72 14.62 -7.95
C MET A 50 -15.40 15.22 -8.42
N ASP A 51 -15.43 16.38 -9.06
CA ASP A 51 -14.19 17.10 -9.36
C ASP A 51 -13.49 17.64 -8.09
N GLU A 52 -12.18 17.91 -8.19
CA GLU A 52 -11.39 18.39 -7.06
C GLU A 52 -11.91 19.74 -6.54
N SER A 53 -12.37 20.66 -7.40
CA SER A 53 -12.91 21.95 -6.95
C SER A 53 -14.14 21.78 -6.05
N THR A 54 -15.07 20.91 -6.43
CA THR A 54 -16.26 20.57 -5.66
C THR A 54 -15.88 19.92 -4.33
N LEU A 55 -14.90 19.01 -4.33
CA LEU A 55 -14.36 18.42 -3.10
C LEU A 55 -13.78 19.49 -2.16
N ARG A 56 -13.02 20.45 -2.71
CA ARG A 56 -12.41 21.54 -1.94
C ARG A 56 -13.45 22.45 -1.29
N GLU A 57 -14.57 22.67 -1.95
CA GLU A 57 -15.69 23.47 -1.43
C GLU A 57 -16.55 22.69 -0.42
N ALA A 58 -16.66 21.36 -0.58
CA ALA A 58 -17.49 20.51 0.26
C ALA A 58 -16.80 20.08 1.58
N VAL A 59 -15.46 20.08 1.62
CA VAL A 59 -14.69 19.77 2.84
C VAL A 59 -15.05 20.73 3.97
N HIS A 60 -15.23 20.17 5.17
CA HIS A 60 -15.57 20.97 6.35
C HIS A 60 -14.37 21.80 6.85
N GLY A 61 -14.46 23.12 6.63
CA GLY A 61 -13.49 24.10 7.13
C GLY A 61 -12.58 24.61 6.02
N GLU A 62 -11.37 25.04 6.38
CA GLU A 62 -10.41 25.56 5.41
C GLU A 62 -9.63 24.44 4.71
N TRP A 63 -9.70 24.41 3.38
CA TRP A 63 -8.83 23.56 2.58
C TRP A 63 -7.38 24.02 2.71
N SER A 64 -6.51 23.11 3.15
CA SER A 64 -5.10 23.39 3.41
C SER A 64 -4.18 22.51 2.57
N GLY A 65 -2.88 22.82 2.56
CA GLY A 65 -1.87 21.97 1.94
C GLY A 65 -1.89 20.53 2.48
N LEU A 66 -2.29 20.34 3.74
CA LEU A 66 -2.45 19.01 4.34
C LEU A 66 -3.60 18.22 3.70
N HIS A 67 -4.70 18.86 3.34
CA HIS A 67 -5.79 18.20 2.60
C HIS A 67 -5.34 17.77 1.22
N LYS A 68 -4.62 18.65 0.49
CA LYS A 68 -4.08 18.28 -0.82
C LYS A 68 -3.10 17.10 -0.71
N ALA A 69 -2.18 17.13 0.24
CA ALA A 69 -1.23 16.03 0.44
C ALA A 69 -1.90 14.73 0.90
N ALA A 70 -2.95 14.81 1.72
CA ALA A 70 -3.76 13.66 2.11
C ALA A 70 -4.52 13.07 0.91
N LEU A 71 -5.09 13.90 0.04
CA LEU A 71 -5.71 13.47 -1.21
C LEU A 71 -4.70 12.79 -2.14
N ASP A 72 -3.54 13.41 -2.36
CA ASP A 72 -2.48 12.85 -3.20
C ASP A 72 -1.99 11.50 -2.63
N ALA A 73 -1.98 11.35 -1.29
CA ALA A 73 -1.68 10.08 -0.64
C ALA A 73 -2.78 9.03 -0.87
N LEU A 74 -4.06 9.39 -0.78
CA LEU A 74 -5.17 8.49 -1.08
C LEU A 74 -5.16 8.03 -2.54
N GLU A 75 -4.83 8.91 -3.48
CA GLU A 75 -4.69 8.57 -4.90
C GLU A 75 -3.49 7.66 -5.16
N ARG A 76 -2.34 7.99 -4.56
CA ARG A 76 -1.12 7.17 -4.65
C ARG A 76 -1.33 5.77 -4.09
N ASP A 77 -2.07 5.68 -2.98
CA ASP A 77 -2.42 4.42 -2.32
C ASP A 77 -3.63 3.75 -3.00
N GLN A 78 -4.13 4.31 -4.12
CA GLN A 78 -5.25 3.84 -4.94
C GLN A 78 -6.59 3.70 -4.20
N ARG A 79 -6.73 4.37 -3.06
CA ARG A 79 -8.00 4.46 -2.32
C ARG A 79 -8.98 5.36 -3.06
N VAL A 80 -8.48 6.44 -3.65
CA VAL A 80 -9.21 7.35 -4.51
C VAL A 80 -8.68 7.22 -5.93
N VAL A 81 -9.58 7.31 -6.91
CA VAL A 81 -9.24 7.24 -8.33
C VAL A 81 -9.82 8.45 -9.05
N ALA A 82 -9.08 8.97 -10.02
CA ALA A 82 -9.56 9.97 -10.94
C ALA A 82 -10.03 9.28 -12.23
N ASP A 83 -11.34 9.15 -12.40
CA ASP A 83 -11.98 8.64 -13.62
C ASP A 83 -12.70 9.81 -14.30
N ASP A 84 -12.36 10.14 -15.56
CA ASP A 84 -12.93 11.30 -16.28
C ASP A 84 -12.92 12.62 -15.49
N ASP A 85 -11.78 12.93 -14.86
CA ASP A 85 -11.57 14.09 -13.98
C ASP A 85 -12.46 14.12 -12.72
N ARG A 86 -13.12 13.00 -12.38
CA ARG A 86 -13.89 12.82 -11.14
C ARG A 86 -13.13 11.95 -10.15
N LEU A 87 -12.86 12.52 -8.98
CA LEU A 87 -12.31 11.82 -7.82
C LEU A 87 -13.40 10.95 -7.19
N ARG A 88 -13.15 9.65 -7.13
CA ARG A 88 -14.07 8.66 -6.56
C ARG A 88 -13.35 7.78 -5.54
N LEU A 89 -13.97 7.57 -4.39
CA LEU A 89 -13.51 6.61 -3.39
C LEU A 89 -13.86 5.19 -3.85
N LEU A 90 -12.86 4.30 -3.92
CA LEU A 90 -13.12 2.90 -4.22
C LEU A 90 -13.82 2.21 -3.06
N THR A 91 -14.79 1.35 -3.39
CA THR A 91 -15.30 0.37 -2.44
C THR A 91 -14.19 -0.61 -2.04
N ALA A 92 -14.37 -1.31 -0.92
CA ALA A 92 -13.39 -2.32 -0.50
C ALA A 92 -13.18 -3.43 -1.55
N ALA A 93 -14.22 -3.78 -2.32
CA ALA A 93 -14.14 -4.79 -3.37
C ALA A 93 -13.35 -4.30 -4.58
N GLU A 94 -13.66 -3.11 -5.10
CA GLU A 94 -12.91 -2.50 -6.21
C GLU A 94 -11.46 -2.22 -5.83
N PHE A 95 -11.24 -1.73 -4.60
CA PHE A 95 -9.89 -1.52 -4.08
C PHE A 95 -9.10 -2.81 -4.12
N LYS A 96 -9.67 -3.90 -3.59
CA LYS A 96 -9.04 -5.23 -3.57
C LYS A 96 -8.71 -5.73 -4.97
N GLU A 97 -9.64 -5.62 -5.91
CA GLU A 97 -9.40 -6.00 -7.32
C GLU A 97 -8.27 -5.17 -7.95
N ARG A 98 -8.19 -3.89 -7.60
CA ARG A 98 -7.19 -3.01 -8.19
C ARG A 98 -5.80 -3.17 -7.61
N VAL A 99 -5.70 -3.46 -6.31
CA VAL A 99 -4.44 -3.61 -5.60
C VAL A 99 -4.01 -5.05 -5.37
N SER A 100 -4.71 -6.05 -5.94
CA SER A 100 -4.24 -7.44 -5.89
C SER A 100 -2.97 -7.63 -6.72
N GLU A 101 -2.80 -6.85 -7.81
CA GLU A 101 -1.70 -7.00 -8.76
C GLU A 101 -0.84 -5.72 -8.89
N PRO A 102 0.46 -5.76 -8.54
CA PRO A 102 1.35 -4.62 -8.70
C PRO A 102 1.62 -4.26 -10.17
N ALA A 103 1.15 -3.10 -10.62
CA ALA A 103 1.40 -2.61 -11.98
C ALA A 103 2.72 -1.81 -12.16
N ARG A 104 3.38 -1.42 -11.06
CA ARG A 104 4.58 -0.55 -11.08
C ARG A 104 5.84 -1.29 -10.65
N GLU A 105 6.97 -0.90 -11.23
CA GLU A 105 8.30 -1.41 -10.84
C GLU A 105 8.71 -0.92 -9.44
N PRO A 106 9.51 -1.70 -8.68
CA PRO A 106 9.97 -3.08 -8.96
C PRO A 106 8.92 -4.19 -8.77
N MET A 107 7.78 -3.88 -8.16
CA MET A 107 6.83 -4.92 -7.74
C MET A 107 6.21 -5.68 -8.89
N ARG A 108 5.96 -5.03 -10.03
CA ARG A 108 5.48 -5.70 -11.24
C ARG A 108 6.36 -6.90 -11.62
N THR A 109 7.68 -6.69 -11.68
CA THR A 109 8.62 -7.77 -12.01
C THR A 109 8.60 -8.88 -10.96
N VAL A 110 8.55 -8.52 -9.67
CA VAL A 110 8.49 -9.49 -8.56
C VAL A 110 7.20 -10.31 -8.62
N TYR A 111 6.06 -9.65 -8.90
CA TYR A 111 4.76 -10.29 -9.00
C TYR A 111 4.71 -11.26 -10.19
N GLU A 112 5.00 -10.77 -11.40
CA GLU A 112 4.86 -11.51 -12.65
C GLU A 112 5.81 -12.71 -12.77
N HIS A 113 6.99 -12.65 -12.15
CA HIS A 113 8.01 -13.70 -12.32
C HIS A 113 8.25 -14.51 -11.07
N GLY A 114 7.72 -14.06 -9.93
CA GLY A 114 7.99 -14.68 -8.64
C GLY A 114 9.46 -14.54 -8.23
N SER A 115 9.80 -15.15 -7.10
CA SER A 115 11.17 -15.18 -6.60
C SER A 115 12.01 -16.32 -7.20
N VAL A 116 13.32 -16.14 -7.29
CA VAL A 116 14.28 -17.14 -7.77
C VAL A 116 15.39 -17.35 -6.73
N PRO A 117 16.19 -18.44 -6.84
CA PRO A 117 17.31 -18.66 -5.92
C PRO A 117 18.19 -17.42 -5.77
N GLY A 118 18.48 -17.05 -4.52
CA GLY A 118 19.23 -15.85 -4.18
C GLY A 118 18.39 -14.58 -3.96
N CYS A 119 17.07 -14.61 -4.13
CA CYS A 119 16.21 -13.47 -3.77
C CYS A 119 14.88 -13.78 -3.07
N HIS A 120 14.61 -15.04 -2.71
CA HIS A 120 13.37 -15.47 -2.03
C HIS A 120 12.97 -14.55 -0.87
N ASP A 121 13.88 -14.29 0.08
CA ASP A 121 13.59 -13.46 1.24
C ASP A 121 13.21 -12.02 0.86
N ASN A 122 14.01 -11.38 0.02
CA ASN A 122 13.75 -10.01 -0.44
C ASN A 122 12.41 -9.89 -1.19
N ALA A 123 12.07 -10.88 -2.01
CA ALA A 123 10.84 -10.88 -2.79
C ALA A 123 9.61 -11.09 -1.89
N VAL A 124 9.62 -12.09 -1.01
CA VAL A 124 8.51 -12.35 -0.07
C VAL A 124 8.31 -11.16 0.86
N PHE A 125 9.40 -10.59 1.39
CA PHE A 125 9.35 -9.38 2.20
C PHE A 125 8.68 -8.24 1.43
N ALA A 126 9.12 -7.98 0.19
CA ALA A 126 8.58 -6.89 -0.60
C ALA A 126 7.09 -7.08 -0.90
N MET A 127 6.64 -8.32 -1.17
CA MET A 127 5.23 -8.63 -1.37
C MET A 127 4.39 -8.36 -0.12
N ILE A 128 4.84 -8.84 1.06
CA ILE A 128 4.14 -8.60 2.34
C ILE A 128 4.06 -7.09 2.63
N ALA A 129 5.19 -6.40 2.55
CA ALA A 129 5.27 -4.96 2.79
C ALA A 129 4.46 -4.13 1.78
N TRP A 130 4.34 -4.59 0.53
CA TRP A 130 3.51 -3.93 -0.46
C TRP A 130 2.02 -4.09 -0.17
N TYR A 131 1.56 -5.31 0.13
CA TYR A 131 0.17 -5.56 0.50
C TYR A 131 -0.24 -4.83 1.79
N GLU A 132 0.65 -4.76 2.78
CA GLU A 132 0.47 -3.93 3.97
C GLU A 132 0.33 -2.45 3.60
N MET A 133 1.21 -1.94 2.74
CA MET A 133 1.23 -0.54 2.34
C MET A 133 -0.05 -0.12 1.60
N VAL A 134 -0.57 -0.98 0.70
CA VAL A 134 -1.88 -0.74 0.07
C VAL A 134 -3.02 -0.99 1.07
N GLY A 135 -2.76 -1.57 2.23
CA GLY A 135 -3.69 -1.66 3.35
C GLY A 135 -4.65 -2.83 3.24
N LEU A 136 -4.17 -3.97 2.73
CA LEU A 136 -4.77 -5.27 3.00
C LEU A 136 -4.56 -5.60 4.48
N SER A 137 -5.52 -6.30 5.08
CA SER A 137 -5.35 -6.87 6.42
C SER A 137 -4.30 -8.00 6.40
N TRP A 138 -3.82 -8.41 7.57
CA TRP A 138 -2.89 -9.54 7.66
C TRP A 138 -3.43 -10.84 7.05
N PRO A 139 -4.68 -11.29 7.34
CA PRO A 139 -5.24 -12.47 6.69
C PRO A 139 -5.26 -12.37 5.16
N GLU A 140 -5.64 -11.21 4.62
CA GLU A 140 -5.65 -10.99 3.17
C GLU A 140 -4.23 -10.98 2.60
N THR A 141 -3.29 -10.28 3.24
CA THR A 141 -1.88 -10.26 2.83
C THR A 141 -1.30 -11.68 2.82
N ARG A 142 -1.59 -12.47 3.86
CA ARG A 142 -1.14 -13.85 3.98
C ARG A 142 -1.67 -14.70 2.83
N GLU A 143 -2.96 -14.62 2.55
CA GLU A 143 -3.59 -15.38 1.46
C GLU A 143 -3.01 -14.99 0.09
N ASN A 144 -2.90 -13.69 -0.21
CA ASN A 144 -2.38 -13.21 -1.48
C ASN A 144 -0.90 -13.59 -1.68
N VAL A 145 -0.06 -13.55 -0.65
CA VAL A 145 1.35 -13.95 -0.79
C VAL A 145 1.48 -15.47 -0.98
N ILE A 146 0.63 -16.27 -0.32
CA ILE A 146 0.59 -17.73 -0.52
C ILE A 146 0.16 -18.06 -1.96
N GLU A 147 -0.85 -17.37 -2.47
CA GLU A 147 -1.33 -17.50 -3.85
C GLU A 147 -0.23 -17.09 -4.84
N TRP A 148 0.36 -15.90 -4.67
CA TRP A 148 1.49 -15.44 -5.49
C TRP A 148 2.66 -16.44 -5.49
N LEU A 149 3.03 -17.02 -4.34
CA LEU A 149 4.11 -18.02 -4.25
C LEU A 149 3.82 -19.24 -5.13
N ARG A 150 2.55 -19.65 -5.23
CA ARG A 150 2.12 -20.78 -6.05
C ARG A 150 2.01 -20.40 -7.52
N GLU A 151 1.28 -19.34 -7.83
CA GLU A 151 0.94 -18.96 -9.21
C GLU A 151 2.15 -18.47 -10.01
N SER A 152 3.08 -17.76 -9.36
CA SER A 152 4.33 -17.36 -10.00
C SER A 152 5.33 -18.52 -10.17
N GLY A 153 5.00 -19.71 -9.65
CA GLY A 153 5.88 -20.88 -9.60
C GLY A 153 7.08 -20.70 -8.66
N ALA A 154 7.09 -19.66 -7.82
CA ALA A 154 8.20 -19.41 -6.90
C ALA A 154 8.39 -20.56 -5.91
N TRP A 155 7.30 -21.08 -5.37
CA TRP A 155 7.31 -22.22 -4.46
C TRP A 155 7.91 -23.47 -5.10
N ASP A 156 7.49 -23.80 -6.32
CA ASP A 156 7.93 -25.00 -7.04
C ASP A 156 9.41 -24.96 -7.44
N ARG A 157 10.01 -23.76 -7.53
CA ARG A 157 11.46 -23.60 -7.73
C ARG A 157 12.28 -24.04 -6.51
N GLY A 158 11.66 -24.22 -5.35
CA GLY A 158 12.32 -24.63 -4.11
C GLY A 158 13.25 -23.55 -3.52
N GLY A 159 14.05 -23.92 -2.52
CA GLY A 159 14.96 -23.00 -1.83
C GLY A 159 14.36 -22.32 -0.59
N PHE A 160 13.23 -22.82 -0.09
CA PHE A 160 12.63 -22.44 1.18
C PHE A 160 12.93 -23.51 2.23
N ASP A 161 13.15 -23.08 3.47
CA ASP A 161 13.39 -23.99 4.60
C ASP A 161 12.08 -24.52 5.19
N GLU A 162 10.99 -23.76 5.02
CA GLU A 162 9.66 -24.08 5.51
C GLU A 162 8.97 -25.17 4.69
N ALA A 163 8.08 -25.95 5.33
CA ALA A 163 7.44 -27.08 4.68
C ALA A 163 6.26 -26.65 3.79
N THR A 164 5.69 -25.47 4.05
CA THR A 164 4.57 -24.94 3.26
C THR A 164 4.71 -23.43 3.02
N PRO A 165 4.08 -22.89 1.95
CA PRO A 165 4.03 -21.44 1.75
C PRO A 165 3.43 -20.69 2.93
N GLY A 166 2.45 -21.30 3.61
CA GLY A 166 1.79 -20.70 4.77
C GLY A 166 2.74 -20.50 5.94
N GLU A 167 3.55 -21.52 6.26
CA GLU A 167 4.56 -21.44 7.32
C GLU A 167 5.60 -20.36 7.05
N LEU A 168 6.10 -20.28 5.81
CA LEU A 168 7.01 -19.23 5.36
C LEU A 168 6.44 -17.83 5.58
N VAL A 169 5.20 -17.61 5.14
CA VAL A 169 4.55 -16.30 5.25
C VAL A 169 4.27 -15.96 6.72
N ASP A 170 3.81 -16.93 7.51
CA ASP A 170 3.57 -16.76 8.94
C ASP A 170 4.85 -16.42 9.71
N ALA A 171 5.99 -17.03 9.37
CA ALA A 171 7.30 -16.70 9.95
C ALA A 171 7.72 -15.24 9.66
N LYS A 172 7.20 -14.65 8.58
CA LYS A 172 7.49 -13.27 8.16
C LYS A 172 6.39 -12.26 8.55
N ARG A 173 5.44 -12.65 9.42
CA ARG A 173 4.39 -11.74 9.90
C ARG A 173 4.90 -10.44 10.49
N HIS A 174 6.07 -10.45 11.13
CA HIS A 174 6.71 -9.25 11.66
C HIS A 174 6.96 -8.17 10.60
N VAL A 175 7.11 -8.54 9.31
CA VAL A 175 7.28 -7.59 8.21
C VAL A 175 6.04 -6.72 8.05
N TYR A 176 4.85 -7.32 8.15
CA TYR A 176 3.57 -6.63 8.12
C TYR A 176 3.38 -5.75 9.35
N GLU A 177 3.68 -6.27 10.55
CA GLU A 177 3.39 -5.57 11.80
C GLU A 177 4.24 -4.31 12.01
N GLN A 178 5.47 -4.32 11.49
CA GLN A 178 6.44 -3.24 11.69
C GLN A 178 6.39 -2.16 10.59
N GLY A 179 5.58 -2.34 9.54
CA GLY A 179 5.36 -1.33 8.50
C GLY A 179 6.61 -1.03 7.65
N TYR A 180 7.36 -2.06 7.28
CA TYR A 180 8.58 -1.88 6.50
C TYR A 180 8.34 -1.34 5.08
N GLY A 181 9.33 -0.63 4.54
CA GLY A 181 9.33 -0.21 3.14
C GLY A 181 9.63 -1.39 2.20
N TRP A 182 8.80 -1.59 1.17
CA TRP A 182 8.98 -2.64 0.16
C TRP A 182 10.02 -2.29 -0.92
N LYS A 183 10.29 -0.99 -1.17
CA LYS A 183 11.01 -0.52 -2.37
C LYS A 183 12.43 -1.05 -2.49
N GLU A 184 13.21 -1.02 -1.42
CA GLU A 184 14.61 -1.50 -1.43
C GLU A 184 14.67 -3.01 -1.69
N LYS A 185 13.84 -3.77 -0.97
CA LYS A 185 13.76 -5.23 -1.06
C LYS A 185 13.24 -5.68 -2.43
N GLY A 186 12.21 -5.00 -2.94
CA GLY A 186 11.70 -5.22 -4.29
C GLY A 186 12.77 -4.95 -5.36
N GLN A 187 13.54 -3.86 -5.24
CA GLN A 187 14.64 -3.58 -6.16
C GLN A 187 15.76 -4.63 -6.08
N ALA A 188 16.11 -5.08 -4.88
CA ALA A 188 17.09 -6.14 -4.69
C ALA A 188 16.64 -7.44 -5.34
N ALA A 189 15.37 -7.83 -5.16
CA ALA A 189 14.80 -9.02 -5.76
C ALA A 189 14.74 -8.92 -7.29
N LYS A 190 14.22 -7.81 -7.82
CA LYS A 190 14.15 -7.53 -9.26
C LYS A 190 15.50 -7.74 -9.96
N ARG A 191 16.59 -7.16 -9.43
CA ARG A 191 17.94 -7.29 -10.01
C ARG A 191 18.43 -8.73 -10.10
N VAL A 192 17.97 -9.62 -9.22
CA VAL A 192 18.33 -11.04 -9.26
C VAL A 192 17.45 -11.79 -10.26
N ILE A 193 16.15 -11.49 -10.28
CA ILE A 193 15.18 -12.07 -11.23
C ILE A 193 15.61 -11.75 -12.67
N GLU A 194 15.95 -10.50 -12.97
CA GLU A 194 16.38 -10.07 -14.31
C GLU A 194 17.69 -10.75 -14.75
N ARG A 195 18.55 -11.17 -13.82
CA ARG A 195 19.79 -11.89 -14.13
C ARG A 195 19.60 -13.39 -14.39
N HIS A 196 18.48 -13.95 -13.96
CA HIS A 196 18.12 -15.35 -14.20
C HIS A 196 17.30 -15.53 -15.49
N ARG A 197 17.02 -14.43 -16.20
CA ARG A 197 16.40 -14.39 -17.52
C ARG A 197 17.46 -14.26 -18.60
#